data_AF-A0A535QR54-F1
#
_entry.id   AF-A0A535QR54-F1
#
_cell.length_a   1.000
_cell.length_b   1.000
_cell.length_c   1.000
_cell.angle_alpha   90.00
_cell.angle_beta   90.00
_cell.angle_gamma   90.00
#
_symmetry.space_group_name_H-M   'P 1'
#
loop_
_entity.id
_entity.type
_entity.pdbx_description
1 polymer ?
#
loop_
_entity_poly.entity_id
_entity_poly.type
_entity_poly.pdbx_seq_one_letter_code
_entity_poly.pdbx_strand_id
1 'polypeptide(L)'
;MRILAIIIGLFLILIILQDSFESIVLPRRVSRRFRLSRLFYVSTWVLWSSLARKMRAGNRREVYLSYYGPLSLILMLVVWAAALICAFGLLQWGMSLPMNAPEKEMTLGTYLYMSGTTFITLGLGDVTPLAGVGRFLAVAEAGMGFGFLALIIGYVPIIYQAFSRRESNISLLDARAGSPPSATEMLRRHYRTQRLEELLQFLREWEQWCATLLESHLSYPVLTYYRSQHERQSWLAALTTVLDTCALLLVGFDGLAAPSARFTFAIARHAAVDLAQIYGTPPVTPKLTRLSTADYTRMQGALAEVGLQLEHEEEAEVRLAEIRRMYEPFVNALANHLLVNLPPWISSERTVDDWQTSAWDHF
;
A
#
# COMPACT_ATOMS: atom_id res chain seq x y z
N MET A 1 22.11 -34.53 -12.52
CA MET A 1 21.05 -34.19 -11.54
C MET A 1 21.59 -33.57 -10.26
N ARG A 2 22.58 -34.17 -9.58
CA ARG A 2 23.08 -33.68 -8.28
C ARG A 2 23.78 -32.31 -8.33
N ILE A 3 24.69 -32.09 -9.29
CA ILE A 3 25.35 -30.78 -9.50
C ILE A 3 24.30 -29.68 -9.79
N LEU A 4 23.28 -30.01 -10.58
CA LEU A 4 22.18 -29.09 -10.88
C LEU A 4 21.42 -28.70 -9.60
N ALA A 5 21.16 -29.64 -8.68
CA ALA A 5 20.53 -29.34 -7.39
C ALA A 5 21.38 -28.42 -6.51
N ILE A 6 22.72 -28.59 -6.51
CA ILE A 6 23.64 -27.69 -5.81
C ILE A 6 23.54 -26.27 -6.39
N ILE A 7 23.61 -26.14 -7.72
CA ILE A 7 23.54 -24.84 -8.41
C ILE A 7 22.20 -24.16 -8.12
N ILE A 8 21.09 -24.90 -8.22
CA ILE A 8 19.74 -24.38 -7.94
C ILE A 8 19.62 -23.96 -6.48
N GLY A 9 20.08 -24.78 -5.53
CA GLY A 9 20.02 -24.45 -4.10
C GLY A 9 20.84 -23.20 -3.76
N LEU A 10 22.08 -23.10 -4.26
CA LEU A 10 22.90 -21.90 -4.05
C LEU A 10 22.25 -20.65 -4.65
N PHE A 11 21.71 -20.77 -5.87
CA PHE A 11 21.05 -19.66 -6.55
C PHE A 11 19.78 -19.21 -5.83
N LEU A 12 18.97 -20.15 -5.31
CA LEU A 12 17.79 -19.84 -4.51
C LEU A 12 18.15 -19.10 -3.22
N ILE A 13 19.17 -19.55 -2.48
CA ILE A 13 19.64 -18.83 -1.28
C ILE A 13 20.02 -17.39 -1.64
N LEU A 14 20.84 -17.19 -2.67
CA LEU A 14 21.28 -15.85 -3.07
C LEU A 14 20.11 -14.96 -3.49
N ILE A 15 19.15 -15.48 -4.26
CA ILE A 15 17.96 -14.73 -4.65
C ILE A 15 17.12 -14.35 -3.44
N ILE A 16 16.85 -15.27 -2.52
CA ILE A 16 15.96 -15.00 -1.38
C ILE A 16 16.64 -14.03 -0.41
N LEU A 17 17.93 -14.21 -0.12
CA LEU A 17 18.68 -13.26 0.72
C LEU A 17 18.70 -11.87 0.10
N GLN A 18 18.94 -11.78 -1.21
CA GLN A 18 18.91 -10.50 -1.89
C GLN A 18 17.49 -9.88 -1.88
N ASP A 19 16.45 -10.64 -2.20
CA ASP A 19 15.06 -10.18 -2.26
C ASP A 19 14.55 -9.74 -0.88
N SER A 20 14.88 -10.50 0.17
CA SER A 20 14.54 -10.17 1.56
C SER A 20 15.30 -8.95 2.08
N PHE A 21 16.61 -8.87 1.83
CA PHE A 21 17.39 -7.66 2.17
C PHE A 21 16.85 -6.44 1.43
N GLU A 22 16.57 -6.56 0.15
CA GLU A 22 16.06 -5.47 -0.67
C GLU A 22 14.62 -5.05 -0.30
N SER A 23 13.81 -5.95 0.25
CA SER A 23 12.41 -5.68 0.61
C SER A 23 12.24 -5.22 2.06
N ILE A 24 13.12 -5.66 2.97
CA ILE A 24 13.04 -5.33 4.41
C ILE A 24 14.06 -4.27 4.81
N VAL A 25 15.31 -4.40 4.35
CA VAL A 25 16.45 -3.64 4.89
C VAL A 25 16.78 -2.41 4.04
N LEU A 26 16.54 -2.45 2.72
CA LEU A 26 16.93 -1.36 1.81
C LEU A 26 15.74 -0.40 1.52
N PRO A 27 15.69 0.80 2.13
CA PRO A 27 14.66 1.80 1.85
C PRO A 27 15.00 2.56 0.55
N ARG A 28 14.93 1.90 -0.61
CA ARG A 28 15.18 2.55 -1.91
C ARG A 28 14.14 2.15 -2.95
N ARG A 29 13.87 3.09 -3.87
CA ARG A 29 13.21 2.83 -5.15
C ARG A 29 14.11 1.93 -5.99
N VAL A 30 13.93 0.62 -5.88
CA VAL A 30 14.77 -0.32 -6.63
C VAL A 30 14.09 -0.67 -7.95
N SER A 31 14.76 -0.31 -9.03
CA SER A 31 14.29 -0.39 -10.42
C SER A 31 14.41 -1.76 -11.08
N ARG A 32 14.68 -2.83 -10.32
CA ARG A 32 14.92 -4.17 -10.90
C ARG A 32 13.60 -4.81 -11.37
N ARG A 33 13.59 -5.29 -12.62
CA ARG A 33 12.40 -5.87 -13.27
C ARG A 33 11.95 -7.19 -12.66
N PHE A 34 12.88 -8.01 -12.14
CA PHE A 34 12.61 -9.34 -11.59
C PHE A 34 12.91 -9.37 -10.10
N ARG A 35 11.86 -9.56 -9.29
CA ARG A 35 11.90 -9.76 -7.84
C ARG A 35 10.88 -10.82 -7.47
N LEU A 36 11.26 -11.73 -6.58
CA LEU A 36 10.36 -12.77 -6.10
C LEU A 36 9.17 -12.12 -5.39
N SER A 37 9.45 -11.12 -4.56
CA SER A 37 8.41 -10.38 -3.84
C SER A 37 7.41 -9.69 -4.77
N ARG A 38 7.90 -9.04 -5.84
CA ARG A 38 7.03 -8.37 -6.81
C ARG A 38 6.15 -9.39 -7.54
N LEU A 39 6.75 -10.49 -8.02
CA LEU A 39 6.01 -11.54 -8.71
C LEU A 39 4.94 -12.14 -7.79
N PHE A 40 5.28 -12.40 -6.53
CA PHE A 40 4.34 -12.86 -5.52
C PHE A 40 3.16 -11.90 -5.39
N TYR A 41 3.39 -10.62 -5.08
CA TYR A 41 2.29 -9.67 -4.86
C TYR A 41 1.43 -9.45 -6.10
N VAL A 42 2.03 -9.38 -7.30
CA VAL A 42 1.26 -9.26 -8.55
C VAL A 42 0.39 -10.49 -8.76
N SER A 43 0.95 -11.69 -8.58
CA SER A 43 0.24 -12.95 -8.83
C SER A 43 -0.88 -13.18 -7.82
N THR A 44 -0.58 -13.01 -6.53
CA THR A 44 -1.58 -13.19 -5.46
C THR A 44 -2.63 -12.09 -5.49
N TRP A 45 -2.28 -10.85 -5.85
CA TRP A 45 -3.27 -9.78 -6.03
C TRP A 45 -4.21 -10.01 -7.19
N VAL A 46 -3.71 -10.48 -8.34
CA VAL A 46 -4.57 -10.80 -9.49
C VAL A 46 -5.58 -11.89 -9.11
N LEU A 47 -5.13 -12.92 -8.38
CA LEU A 47 -6.02 -13.99 -7.90
C LEU A 47 -7.06 -13.44 -6.91
N TRP A 48 -6.62 -12.68 -5.90
CA TRP A 48 -7.47 -12.13 -4.85
C TRP A 48 -8.49 -11.11 -5.39
N SER A 49 -8.02 -10.16 -6.20
CA SER A 49 -8.87 -9.13 -6.80
C SER A 49 -9.86 -9.69 -7.83
N SER A 50 -9.52 -10.78 -8.53
CA SER A 50 -10.46 -11.47 -9.44
C SER A 50 -11.67 -12.04 -8.70
N LEU A 51 -11.46 -12.61 -7.51
CA LEU A 51 -12.53 -13.06 -6.63
C LEU A 51 -13.35 -11.87 -6.12
N ALA A 52 -12.70 -10.80 -5.67
CA ALA A 52 -13.37 -9.60 -5.19
C ALA A 52 -14.23 -8.91 -6.28
N ARG A 53 -13.79 -8.91 -7.54
CA ARG A 53 -14.54 -8.34 -8.67
C ARG A 53 -15.86 -9.08 -8.96
N LYS A 54 -15.96 -10.36 -8.57
CA LYS A 54 -17.20 -11.14 -8.68
C LYS A 54 -18.17 -10.88 -7.54
N MET A 55 -17.71 -10.27 -6.44
CA MET A 55 -18.56 -9.89 -5.32
C MET A 55 -19.30 -8.58 -5.63
N ARG A 56 -20.54 -8.46 -5.14
CA ARG A 56 -21.27 -7.19 -5.19
C ARG A 56 -20.49 -6.11 -4.42
N ALA A 57 -20.46 -4.90 -4.96
CA ALA A 57 -19.89 -3.74 -4.26
C ALA A 57 -20.67 -3.50 -2.96
N GLY A 58 -19.95 -3.34 -1.85
CA GLY A 58 -20.51 -3.18 -0.51
C GLY A 58 -19.57 -3.72 0.55
N ASN A 59 -20.01 -3.67 1.81
CA ASN A 59 -19.17 -3.95 2.98
C ASN A 59 -18.46 -5.33 2.91
N ARG A 60 -19.17 -6.38 2.45
CA ARG A 60 -18.57 -7.72 2.30
C ARG A 60 -17.32 -7.77 1.42
N ARG A 61 -17.29 -6.98 0.34
CA ARG A 61 -16.14 -6.91 -0.55
C ARG A 61 -14.99 -6.17 0.11
N GLU A 62 -15.27 -5.09 0.84
CA GLU A 62 -14.27 -4.31 1.57
C GLU A 62 -13.61 -5.14 2.68
N VAL A 63 -14.40 -5.89 3.45
CA VAL A 63 -13.90 -6.83 4.47
C VAL A 63 -13.02 -7.93 3.84
N TYR A 64 -13.44 -8.50 2.70
CA TYR A 64 -12.60 -9.48 2.00
C TYR A 64 -11.27 -8.89 1.52
N LEU A 65 -11.29 -7.66 1.01
CA LEU A 65 -10.09 -6.97 0.54
C LEU A 65 -9.17 -6.52 1.69
N SER A 66 -9.71 -6.26 2.89
CA SER A 66 -8.91 -5.84 4.04
C SER A 66 -7.99 -6.94 4.58
N TYR A 67 -8.37 -8.21 4.46
CA TYR A 67 -7.54 -9.34 4.89
C TYR A 67 -6.27 -9.53 4.04
N TYR A 68 -6.27 -9.08 2.79
CA TYR A 68 -5.18 -9.36 1.86
C TYR A 68 -3.86 -8.75 2.32
N GLY A 69 -3.83 -7.50 2.76
CA GLY A 69 -2.61 -6.82 3.21
C GLY A 69 -1.86 -7.61 4.30
N PRO A 70 -2.49 -7.87 5.47
CA PRO A 70 -1.86 -8.65 6.54
C PRO A 70 -1.52 -10.10 6.15
N LEU A 71 -2.43 -10.79 5.44
CA LEU A 71 -2.22 -12.20 5.10
C LEU A 71 -1.11 -12.38 4.06
N SER A 72 -1.03 -11.49 3.07
CA SER A 72 -0.01 -11.55 2.02
C SER A 72 1.40 -11.35 2.58
N LEU A 73 1.56 -10.51 3.60
CA LEU A 73 2.82 -10.35 4.33
C LEU A 73 3.26 -11.66 4.99
N ILE A 74 2.37 -12.29 5.77
CA ILE A 74 2.66 -13.56 6.44
C ILE A 74 2.99 -14.64 5.40
N LEU A 75 2.19 -14.73 4.34
CA LEU A 75 2.39 -15.71 3.28
C LEU A 75 3.72 -15.48 2.54
N MET A 76 4.14 -14.24 2.32
CA MET A 76 5.47 -13.95 1.75
C MET A 76 6.59 -14.50 2.64
N LEU A 77 6.51 -14.27 3.94
CA LEU A 77 7.51 -14.75 4.90
C LEU A 77 7.58 -16.28 4.90
N VAL A 78 6.43 -16.95 4.84
CA VAL A 78 6.35 -18.41 4.69
C VAL A 78 6.97 -18.87 3.36
N VAL A 79 6.71 -18.17 2.26
CA VAL A 79 7.31 -18.49 0.95
C VAL A 79 8.84 -18.36 0.99
N TRP A 80 9.38 -17.30 1.59
CA TRP A 80 10.83 -17.17 1.76
C TRP A 80 11.43 -18.26 2.64
N ALA A 81 10.81 -18.54 3.79
CA ALA A 81 11.28 -19.60 4.70
C ALA A 81 11.25 -20.97 4.02
N ALA A 82 10.14 -21.34 3.36
CA ALA A 82 10.01 -22.59 2.63
C ALA A 82 11.02 -22.68 1.48
N ALA A 83 11.27 -21.58 0.77
CA ALA A 83 12.22 -21.56 -0.32
C ALA A 83 13.68 -21.69 0.17
N LEU A 84 14.02 -21.10 1.34
CA LEU A 84 15.33 -21.29 1.98
C LEU A 84 15.52 -22.73 2.46
N ILE A 85 14.51 -23.31 3.11
CA ILE A 85 14.52 -24.73 3.52
C ILE A 85 14.70 -25.64 2.30
N CYS A 86 13.94 -25.40 1.23
CA CYS A 86 14.13 -26.14 -0.02
C CYS A 86 15.55 -25.98 -0.59
N ALA A 87 16.11 -24.78 -0.51
CA ALA A 87 17.42 -24.49 -1.06
C ALA A 87 18.57 -25.18 -0.29
N PHE A 88 18.54 -25.15 1.04
CA PHE A 88 19.49 -25.88 1.88
C PHE A 88 19.32 -27.40 1.74
N GLY A 89 18.08 -27.90 1.73
CA GLY A 89 17.80 -29.30 1.46
C GLY A 89 18.36 -29.78 0.11
N LEU A 90 18.20 -28.98 -0.95
CA LEU A 90 18.75 -29.27 -2.28
C LEU A 90 20.28 -29.23 -2.31
N LEU A 91 20.91 -28.29 -1.60
CA LEU A 91 22.36 -28.20 -1.48
C LEU A 91 22.93 -29.45 -0.82
N GLN A 92 22.37 -29.82 0.33
CA GLN A 92 22.83 -30.97 1.10
C GLN A 92 22.58 -32.29 0.33
N TRP A 93 21.41 -32.42 -0.32
CA TRP A 93 21.08 -33.59 -1.15
C TRP A 93 21.99 -33.70 -2.39
N GLY A 94 22.22 -32.57 -3.06
CA GLY A 94 23.10 -32.50 -4.23
C GLY A 94 24.55 -32.88 -3.89
N MET A 95 25.03 -32.51 -2.71
CA MET A 95 26.33 -32.93 -2.19
C MET A 95 26.35 -34.37 -1.69
N SER A 96 25.19 -35.00 -1.50
CA SER A 96 25.04 -36.37 -0.97
C SER A 96 25.75 -36.54 0.36
N LEU A 97 25.60 -35.54 1.24
CA LEU A 97 26.27 -35.50 2.53
C LEU A 97 25.76 -36.64 3.43
N PRO A 98 26.66 -37.46 4.01
CA PRO A 98 26.25 -38.54 4.89
C PRO A 98 25.58 -37.97 6.15
N MET A 99 24.43 -38.53 6.52
CA MET A 99 23.74 -38.23 7.77
C MET A 99 23.47 -39.50 8.55
N ASN A 100 23.32 -39.33 9.87
CA ASN A 100 22.69 -40.31 10.71
C ASN A 100 21.17 -40.07 10.61
N ALA A 101 20.41 -41.07 10.17
CA ALA A 101 18.96 -41.03 10.07
C ALA A 101 18.37 -42.41 10.43
N PRO A 102 17.12 -42.49 10.92
CA PRO A 102 16.45 -43.76 11.20
C PRO A 102 16.20 -44.58 9.92
N GLU A 103 16.11 -43.89 8.78
CA GLU A 103 15.86 -44.46 7.46
C GLU A 103 17.13 -45.09 6.87
N LYS A 104 17.01 -46.28 6.27
CA LYS A 104 18.15 -46.97 5.62
C LYS A 104 18.61 -46.30 4.33
N GLU A 105 17.71 -45.61 3.63
CA GLU A 105 18.00 -44.90 2.39
C GLU A 105 17.67 -43.41 2.55
N MET A 106 18.66 -42.55 2.33
CA MET A 106 18.49 -41.11 2.44
C MET A 106 17.78 -40.58 1.20
N THR A 107 16.53 -40.17 1.35
CA THR A 107 15.73 -39.58 0.28
C THR A 107 15.81 -38.06 0.31
N LEU A 108 15.39 -37.37 -0.75
CA LEU A 108 15.28 -35.90 -0.75
C LEU A 108 14.40 -35.39 0.41
N GLY A 109 13.37 -36.15 0.80
CA GLY A 109 12.52 -35.84 1.95
C GLY A 109 13.29 -35.77 3.26
N THR A 110 14.26 -36.68 3.48
CA THR A 110 15.13 -36.71 4.65
C THR A 110 15.98 -35.43 4.76
N TYR A 111 16.53 -34.95 3.63
CA TYR A 111 17.30 -33.70 3.56
C TYR A 111 16.43 -32.46 3.78
N LEU A 112 15.21 -32.43 3.21
CA LEU A 112 14.25 -31.33 3.42
C LEU A 112 13.75 -31.27 4.87
N TYR A 113 13.50 -32.43 5.48
CA TYR A 113 13.12 -32.52 6.88
C TYR A 113 14.22 -31.99 7.81
N MET A 114 15.47 -32.43 7.59
CA MET A 114 16.63 -31.94 8.35
C MET A 114 16.83 -30.43 8.19
N SER A 115 16.71 -29.93 6.95
CA SER A 115 16.78 -28.49 6.67
C SER A 115 15.65 -27.72 7.38
N GLY A 116 14.42 -28.22 7.33
CA GLY A 116 13.29 -27.60 8.02
C GLY A 116 13.47 -27.52 9.53
N THR A 117 13.90 -28.61 10.17
CA THR A 117 14.15 -28.63 11.62
C THR A 117 15.35 -27.77 12.02
N THR A 118 16.34 -27.62 11.15
CA THR A 118 17.53 -26.79 11.37
C THR A 118 17.22 -25.30 11.20
N PHE A 119 16.57 -24.92 10.10
CA PHE A 119 16.22 -23.53 9.78
C PHE A 119 15.23 -22.93 10.79
N ILE A 120 14.22 -23.71 11.20
CA ILE A 120 13.24 -23.30 12.22
C ILE A 120 13.83 -23.41 13.65
N THR A 121 15.03 -23.97 13.78
CA THR A 121 15.75 -24.16 15.06
C THR A 121 15.07 -25.13 16.02
N LEU A 122 14.27 -26.06 15.48
CA LEU A 122 13.60 -27.12 16.25
C LEU A 122 14.60 -28.19 16.73
N GLY A 123 15.52 -28.62 15.86
CA GLY A 123 16.66 -29.44 16.24
C GLY A 123 16.33 -30.79 16.91
N LEU A 124 15.39 -31.57 16.36
CA LEU A 124 14.93 -32.84 16.95
C LEU A 124 16.04 -33.88 17.18
N GLY A 125 17.14 -33.80 16.43
CA GLY A 125 18.34 -34.61 16.65
C GLY A 125 18.24 -36.06 16.13
N ASP A 126 17.11 -36.43 15.52
CA ASP A 126 16.87 -37.71 14.87
C ASP A 126 17.58 -37.84 13.52
N VAL A 127 17.72 -36.73 12.79
CA VAL A 127 18.52 -36.63 11.55
C VAL A 127 19.65 -35.63 11.75
N THR A 128 20.91 -36.10 11.68
CA THR A 128 22.09 -35.26 11.96
C THR A 128 23.23 -35.44 10.94
N PRO A 129 23.94 -34.36 10.56
CA PRO A 129 25.03 -34.44 9.60
C PRO A 129 26.30 -35.07 10.20
N LEU A 130 26.88 -36.04 9.48
CA LEU A 130 28.11 -36.72 9.90
C LEU A 130 29.36 -35.99 9.40
N ALA A 131 29.32 -35.45 8.18
CA ALA A 131 30.45 -34.76 7.57
C ALA A 131 30.65 -33.33 8.10
N GLY A 132 31.90 -32.88 8.18
CA GLY A 132 32.24 -31.51 8.63
C GLY A 132 31.57 -30.41 7.80
N VAL A 133 31.50 -30.57 6.48
CA VAL A 133 30.79 -29.64 5.58
C VAL A 133 29.30 -29.58 5.88
N GLY A 134 28.66 -30.73 6.15
CA GLY A 134 27.24 -30.77 6.52
C GLY A 134 26.94 -30.11 7.86
N ARG A 135 27.83 -30.28 8.85
CA ARG A 135 27.73 -29.58 10.14
C ARG A 135 27.88 -28.07 9.98
N PHE A 136 28.82 -27.62 9.13
CA PHE A 136 28.96 -26.20 8.83
C PHE A 136 27.71 -25.62 8.16
N LEU A 137 27.15 -26.32 7.16
CA LEU A 137 25.91 -25.91 6.51
C LEU A 137 24.75 -25.84 7.51
N ALA A 138 24.63 -26.79 8.43
CA ALA A 138 23.61 -26.77 9.47
C ALA A 138 23.74 -25.55 10.39
N VAL A 139 24.95 -25.21 10.81
CA VAL A 139 25.21 -24.01 11.63
C VAL A 139 24.88 -22.73 10.85
N ALA A 140 25.30 -22.65 9.59
CA ALA A 140 25.01 -21.50 8.73
C ALA A 140 23.50 -21.35 8.49
N GLU A 141 22.79 -22.46 8.27
CA GLU A 141 21.34 -22.52 8.08
C GLU A 141 20.59 -22.09 9.34
N ALA A 142 20.97 -22.60 10.52
CA ALA A 142 20.38 -22.20 11.79
C ALA A 142 20.63 -20.70 12.08
N GLY A 143 21.86 -20.22 11.83
CA GLY A 143 22.18 -18.80 11.96
C GLY A 143 21.37 -17.91 11.02
N MET A 144 21.12 -18.39 9.79
CA MET A 144 20.26 -17.69 8.83
C MET A 144 18.79 -17.69 9.25
N GLY A 145 18.28 -18.81 9.79
CA GLY A 145 16.94 -18.91 10.37
C GLY A 145 16.73 -17.94 11.53
N PHE A 146 17.69 -17.85 12.45
CA PHE A 146 17.67 -16.85 13.52
C PHE A 146 17.71 -15.40 12.99
N GLY A 147 18.59 -15.11 12.03
CA GLY A 147 18.65 -13.80 11.39
C GLY A 147 17.35 -13.43 10.69
N PHE A 148 16.72 -14.38 10.01
CA PHE A 148 15.41 -14.22 9.37
C PHE A 148 14.31 -13.91 10.40
N LEU A 149 14.26 -14.66 11.51
CA LEU A 149 13.31 -14.38 12.60
C LEU A 149 13.53 -13.00 13.22
N ALA A 150 14.78 -12.61 13.48
CA ALA A 150 15.13 -11.30 14.02
C ALA A 150 14.67 -10.16 13.09
N LEU A 151 14.85 -10.33 11.78
CA LEU A 151 14.37 -9.37 10.78
C LEU A 151 12.84 -9.26 10.78
N ILE A 152 12.11 -10.37 10.88
CA ILE A 152 10.64 -10.35 10.97
C ILE A 152 10.18 -9.57 12.20
N ILE A 153 10.77 -9.86 13.36
CA ILE A 153 10.44 -9.19 14.62
C ILE A 153 10.72 -7.68 14.52
N GLY A 154 11.80 -7.27 13.83
CA GLY A 154 12.09 -5.86 13.59
C GLY A 154 11.19 -5.18 12.54
N TYR A 155 10.78 -5.91 11.50
CA TYR A 155 10.10 -5.36 10.34
C TYR A 155 8.59 -5.17 10.54
N VAL A 156 7.92 -6.14 11.18
CA VAL A 156 6.47 -6.11 11.39
C VAL A 156 6.02 -4.86 12.16
N PRO A 157 6.66 -4.46 13.28
CA PRO A 157 6.30 -3.23 13.99
C PRO A 157 6.46 -1.97 13.15
N ILE A 158 7.48 -1.90 12.29
CA ILE A 158 7.73 -0.74 11.43
C ILE A 158 6.57 -0.55 10.44
N ILE A 159 6.10 -1.65 9.82
CA ILE A 159 4.91 -1.60 8.95
C ILE A 159 3.68 -1.12 9.71
N TYR A 160 3.41 -1.67 10.90
CA TYR A 160 2.25 -1.27 11.69
C TYR A 160 2.33 0.20 12.13
N GLN A 161 3.52 0.70 12.47
CA GLN A 161 3.73 2.11 12.79
C GLN A 161 3.49 3.01 11.58
N ALA A 162 3.97 2.63 10.39
CA ALA A 162 3.73 3.36 9.15
C ALA A 162 2.23 3.38 8.78
N PHE A 163 1.56 2.23 8.90
CA PHE A 163 0.11 2.12 8.74
C PHE A 163 -0.65 3.01 9.72
N SER A 164 -0.32 2.93 11.02
CA SER A 164 -0.97 3.72 12.08
C SER A 164 -0.81 5.23 11.84
N ARG A 165 0.40 5.68 11.46
CA ARG A 165 0.67 7.09 11.13
C ARG A 165 -0.13 7.56 9.91
N ARG A 166 -0.30 6.71 8.90
CA ARG A 166 -1.15 6.99 7.74
C ARG A 166 -2.61 7.17 8.15
N GLU A 167 -3.15 6.20 8.89
CA GLU A 167 -4.57 6.17 9.28
C GLU A 167 -4.95 7.29 10.24
N SER A 168 -4.06 7.66 11.18
CA SER A 168 -4.34 8.76 12.12
C SER A 168 -4.68 10.07 11.40
N ASN A 169 -3.99 10.38 10.30
CA ASN A 169 -4.27 11.58 9.50
C ASN A 169 -5.55 11.46 8.67
N ILE A 170 -5.88 10.25 8.21
CA ILE A 170 -7.11 9.99 7.46
C ILE A 170 -8.33 10.17 8.37
N SER A 171 -8.28 9.67 9.61
CA SER A 171 -9.37 9.84 10.56
C SER A 171 -9.66 11.32 10.88
N LEU A 172 -8.64 12.19 10.87
CA LEU A 172 -8.83 13.63 11.04
C LEU A 172 -9.54 14.30 9.85
N LEU A 173 -9.58 13.63 8.69
CA LEU A 173 -10.20 14.16 7.49
C LEU A 173 -11.73 14.19 7.60
N ASP A 174 -12.34 13.29 8.37
CA ASP A 174 -13.81 13.18 8.51
C ASP A 174 -14.45 14.51 8.91
N ALA A 175 -14.01 15.06 10.04
CA ALA A 175 -14.53 16.31 10.57
C ALA A 175 -14.21 17.52 9.67
N ARG A 176 -13.20 17.41 8.80
CA ARG A 176 -12.72 18.50 7.94
C ARG A 176 -13.36 18.48 6.55
N ALA A 177 -13.66 17.31 5.99
CA ALA A 177 -14.06 17.12 4.60
C ALA A 177 -15.33 16.28 4.40
N GLY A 178 -15.91 15.74 5.49
CA GLY A 178 -17.06 14.84 5.48
C GLY A 178 -16.71 13.38 5.20
N SER A 179 -17.74 12.53 5.23
CA SER A 179 -17.66 11.10 4.92
C SER A 179 -18.73 10.67 3.89
N PRO A 180 -18.38 10.46 2.61
CA PRO A 180 -17.03 10.45 2.05
C PRO A 180 -16.40 11.86 1.95
N PRO A 181 -15.05 11.96 2.00
CA PRO A 181 -14.38 13.25 1.97
C PRO A 181 -14.57 13.94 0.62
N SER A 182 -14.79 15.26 0.61
CA SER A 182 -14.92 16.05 -0.62
C SER A 182 -14.23 17.40 -0.54
N ALA A 183 -13.70 17.87 -1.67
CA ALA A 183 -13.02 19.17 -1.76
C ALA A 183 -13.97 20.33 -1.49
N THR A 184 -15.22 20.22 -1.92
CA THR A 184 -16.24 21.24 -1.67
C THR A 184 -16.51 21.39 -0.19
N GLU A 185 -16.73 20.29 0.53
CA GLU A 185 -16.99 20.31 1.97
C GLU A 185 -15.77 20.81 2.75
N MET A 186 -14.56 20.43 2.31
CA MET A 186 -13.30 20.92 2.89
C MET A 186 -13.24 22.45 2.90
N LEU A 187 -13.43 23.08 1.73
CA LEU A 187 -13.40 24.53 1.61
C LEU A 187 -14.57 25.18 2.34
N ARG A 188 -15.77 24.59 2.23
CA ARG A 188 -16.98 25.10 2.89
C ARG A 188 -16.81 25.17 4.42
N ARG A 189 -16.25 24.13 5.05
CA ARG A 189 -16.05 24.07 6.51
C ARG A 189 -14.99 25.06 7.00
N HIS A 190 -13.85 25.17 6.30
CA HIS A 190 -12.77 26.07 6.69
C HIS A 190 -13.09 27.55 6.45
N TYR A 191 -13.86 27.86 5.40
CA TYR A 191 -14.21 29.25 5.10
C TYR A 191 -15.38 29.76 5.95
N ARG A 192 -16.35 28.89 6.31
CA ARG A 192 -17.46 29.26 7.21
C ARG A 192 -16.98 29.81 8.56
N THR A 193 -15.82 29.35 9.05
CA THR A 193 -15.23 29.83 10.30
C THR A 193 -14.34 31.07 10.12
N GLN A 194 -14.15 31.55 8.87
CA GLN A 194 -13.21 32.61 8.47
C GLN A 194 -11.75 32.34 8.88
N ARG A 195 -11.34 31.07 9.03
CA ARG A 195 -10.01 30.71 9.49
C ARG A 195 -9.11 30.28 8.34
N LEU A 196 -8.74 31.23 7.49
CA LEU A 196 -7.83 30.98 6.37
C LEU A 196 -6.49 30.39 6.83
N GLU A 197 -5.98 30.85 7.97
CA GLU A 197 -4.73 30.33 8.55
C GLU A 197 -4.80 28.83 8.86
N GLU A 198 -5.96 28.33 9.31
CA GLU A 198 -6.17 26.89 9.55
C GLU A 198 -6.15 26.10 8.24
N LEU A 199 -6.75 26.63 7.16
CA LEU A 199 -6.66 26.00 5.84
C LEU A 199 -5.22 25.96 5.32
N LEU A 200 -4.45 27.04 5.49
CA LEU A 200 -3.04 27.06 5.09
C LEU A 200 -2.19 26.10 5.91
N GLN A 201 -2.45 26.00 7.21
CA GLN A 201 -1.80 25.04 8.10
C GLN A 201 -2.16 23.60 7.72
N PHE A 202 -3.44 23.35 7.43
CA PHE A 202 -3.91 22.07 6.91
C PHE A 202 -3.14 21.67 5.63
N LEU A 203 -3.01 22.58 4.66
CA LEU A 203 -2.31 22.29 3.41
C LEU A 203 -0.82 21.92 3.64
N ARG A 204 -0.15 22.58 4.59
CA ARG A 204 1.24 22.24 4.97
C ARG A 204 1.34 20.87 5.65
N GLU A 205 0.40 20.55 6.54
CA GLU A 205 0.33 19.22 7.17
C GLU A 205 0.12 18.12 6.12
N TRP A 206 -0.75 18.37 5.15
CA TRP A 206 -1.02 17.41 4.07
C TRP A 206 0.09 17.35 3.01
N GLU A 207 0.88 18.41 2.83
CA GLU A 207 2.11 18.38 2.05
C GLU A 207 3.09 17.35 2.68
N GLN A 208 3.33 17.48 3.99
CA GLN A 208 4.19 16.54 4.73
C GLN A 208 3.60 15.12 4.75
N TRP A 209 2.28 14.99 4.89
CA TRP A 209 1.62 13.70 4.82
C TRP A 209 1.79 13.04 3.46
N CYS A 210 1.64 13.77 2.35
CA CYS A 210 1.83 13.23 1.00
C CYS A 210 3.27 12.76 0.78
N ALA A 211 4.26 13.51 1.28
CA ALA A 211 5.66 13.09 1.24
C ALA A 211 5.89 11.80 2.03
N THR A 212 5.32 11.71 3.24
CA THR A 212 5.41 10.53 4.10
C THR A 212 4.69 9.32 3.50
N LEU A 213 3.54 9.55 2.85
CA LEU A 213 2.78 8.53 2.14
C LEU A 213 3.62 7.96 0.98
N LEU A 214 4.19 8.84 0.14
CA LEU A 214 5.04 8.44 -0.98
C LEU A 214 6.25 7.63 -0.48
N GLU A 215 6.99 8.14 0.51
CA GLU A 215 8.16 7.46 1.07
C GLU A 215 7.77 6.09 1.64
N SER A 216 6.75 6.01 2.49
CA SER A 216 6.36 4.75 3.14
C SER A 216 5.89 3.71 2.12
N HIS A 217 5.20 4.10 1.05
CA HIS A 217 4.70 3.17 0.04
C HIS A 217 5.76 2.80 -1.01
N LEU A 218 6.79 3.63 -1.19
CA LEU A 218 8.02 3.27 -1.91
C LEU A 218 8.84 2.24 -1.13
N SER A 219 9.02 2.47 0.17
CA SER A 219 9.81 1.63 1.07
C SER A 219 9.10 0.31 1.39
N TYR A 220 7.78 0.35 1.60
CA TYR A 220 6.95 -0.79 1.97
C TYR A 220 5.71 -0.92 1.06
N PRO A 221 5.84 -1.42 -0.17
CA PRO A 221 4.73 -1.52 -1.13
C PRO A 221 3.51 -2.29 -0.60
N VAL A 222 3.72 -3.24 0.31
CA VAL A 222 2.63 -4.00 0.95
C VAL A 222 1.60 -3.10 1.64
N LEU A 223 1.99 -1.91 2.13
CA LEU A 223 1.09 -0.95 2.79
C LEU A 223 -0.06 -0.48 1.90
N THR A 224 0.11 -0.51 0.58
CA THR A 224 -0.93 -0.09 -0.38
C THR A 224 -2.16 -1.00 -0.30
N TYR A 225 -1.95 -2.26 0.07
CA TYR A 225 -3.00 -3.26 0.23
C TYR A 225 -3.67 -3.24 1.60
N TYR A 226 -3.12 -2.52 2.58
CA TYR A 226 -3.77 -2.32 3.87
C TYR A 226 -4.94 -1.35 3.69
N ARG A 227 -6.17 -1.85 3.87
CA ARG A 227 -7.38 -1.03 3.83
C ARG A 227 -7.45 -0.12 5.05
N SER A 228 -7.99 1.08 4.84
CA SER A 228 -8.26 2.03 5.91
C SER A 228 -9.38 1.50 6.80
N GLN A 229 -9.37 1.90 8.08
CA GLN A 229 -10.26 1.31 9.09
C GLN A 229 -11.73 1.73 8.96
N HIS A 230 -11.99 2.87 8.31
CA HIS A 230 -13.34 3.43 8.15
C HIS A 230 -13.87 3.16 6.74
N GLU A 231 -15.09 2.63 6.61
CA GLU A 231 -15.65 2.15 5.33
C GLU A 231 -15.73 3.24 4.25
N ARG A 232 -15.93 4.50 4.66
CA ARG A 232 -16.08 5.66 3.75
C ARG A 232 -14.79 6.43 3.50
N GLN A 233 -13.67 6.01 4.10
CA GLN A 233 -12.39 6.69 3.98
C GLN A 233 -11.32 5.72 3.48
N SER A 234 -10.47 6.22 2.61
CA SER A 234 -9.28 5.49 2.19
C SER A 234 -8.13 6.45 2.00
N TRP A 235 -6.90 5.97 2.15
CA TRP A 235 -5.71 6.79 1.87
C TRP A 235 -5.74 7.37 0.45
N LEU A 236 -6.26 6.61 -0.53
CA LEU A 236 -6.39 7.09 -1.91
C LEU A 236 -7.49 8.15 -2.03
N ALA A 237 -8.60 7.99 -1.33
CA ALA A 237 -9.64 9.02 -1.28
C ALA A 237 -9.14 10.30 -0.59
N ALA A 238 -8.38 10.18 0.49
CA ALA A 238 -7.75 11.31 1.17
C ALA A 238 -6.77 12.05 0.24
N LEU A 239 -5.85 11.33 -0.39
CA LEU A 239 -4.92 11.89 -1.38
C LEU A 239 -5.66 12.61 -2.52
N THR A 240 -6.73 11.99 -3.02
CA THR A 240 -7.55 12.55 -4.10
C THR A 240 -8.29 13.81 -3.64
N THR A 241 -8.84 13.82 -2.43
CA THR A 241 -9.51 14.99 -1.85
C THR A 241 -8.56 16.17 -1.69
N VAL A 242 -7.31 15.92 -1.26
CA VAL A 242 -6.28 16.96 -1.18
C VAL A 242 -5.91 17.49 -2.55
N LEU A 243 -5.75 16.61 -3.55
CA LEU A 243 -5.50 17.01 -4.94
C LEU A 243 -6.63 17.88 -5.49
N ASP A 244 -7.88 17.45 -5.30
CA ASP A 244 -9.08 18.17 -5.73
C ASP A 244 -9.19 19.54 -5.03
N THR A 245 -8.92 19.60 -3.73
CA THR A 245 -8.92 20.84 -2.95
C THR A 245 -7.85 21.80 -3.45
N CYS A 246 -6.62 21.32 -3.65
CA CYS A 246 -5.55 22.15 -4.18
C CYS A 246 -5.85 22.59 -5.62
N ALA A 247 -6.46 21.73 -6.45
CA ALA A 247 -6.85 22.09 -7.81
C ALA A 247 -7.84 23.26 -7.83
N LEU A 248 -8.84 23.30 -6.93
CA LEU A 248 -9.74 24.46 -6.79
C LEU A 248 -8.99 25.71 -6.36
N LEU A 249 -8.12 25.59 -5.34
CA LEU A 249 -7.33 26.72 -4.86
C LEU A 249 -6.36 27.27 -5.92
N LEU A 250 -5.93 26.43 -6.88
CA LEU A 250 -5.09 26.85 -8.01
C LEU A 250 -5.87 27.54 -9.12
N VAL A 251 -7.17 27.24 -9.28
CA VAL A 251 -8.06 27.99 -10.19
C VAL A 251 -8.23 29.43 -9.69
N GLY A 252 -8.27 29.61 -8.38
CA GLY A 252 -8.31 30.91 -7.70
C GLY A 252 -9.71 31.30 -7.21
N PHE A 253 -9.76 31.97 -6.07
CA PHE A 253 -10.97 32.54 -5.49
C PHE A 253 -10.73 34.00 -5.10
N ASP A 254 -11.75 34.84 -5.25
CA ASP A 254 -11.67 36.26 -4.95
C ASP A 254 -11.29 36.48 -3.47
N GLY A 255 -10.17 37.18 -3.25
CA GLY A 255 -9.70 37.52 -1.91
C GLY A 255 -9.07 36.37 -1.12
N LEU A 256 -8.86 35.19 -1.72
CA LEU A 256 -8.29 34.01 -1.08
C LEU A 256 -6.93 33.62 -1.67
N ALA A 257 -5.85 34.01 -1.02
CA ALA A 257 -4.50 33.61 -1.43
C ALA A 257 -4.04 32.33 -0.68
N ALA A 258 -3.86 31.23 -1.40
CA ALA A 258 -3.35 29.97 -0.85
C ALA A 258 -2.08 29.47 -1.57
N PRO A 259 -0.93 30.18 -1.43
CA PRO A 259 0.30 29.80 -2.12
C PRO A 259 0.81 28.39 -1.75
N SER A 260 0.54 27.91 -0.54
CA SER A 260 0.89 26.54 -0.10
C SER A 260 0.21 25.47 -0.95
N ALA A 261 -0.97 25.73 -1.53
CA ALA A 261 -1.67 24.77 -2.38
C ALA A 261 -0.84 24.32 -3.59
N ARG A 262 0.06 25.18 -4.11
CA ARG A 262 0.98 24.82 -5.21
C ARG A 262 1.96 23.72 -4.78
N PHE A 263 2.54 23.84 -3.59
CA PHE A 263 3.51 22.87 -3.08
C PHE A 263 2.82 21.57 -2.68
N THR A 264 1.69 21.65 -1.96
CA THR A 264 0.87 20.49 -1.60
C THR A 264 0.39 19.74 -2.86
N PHE A 265 -0.09 20.45 -3.89
CA PHE A 265 -0.49 19.83 -5.16
C PHE A 265 0.69 19.11 -5.84
N ALA A 266 1.86 19.74 -5.88
CA ALA A 266 3.03 19.17 -6.54
C ALA A 266 3.43 17.83 -5.90
N ILE A 267 3.53 17.77 -4.56
CA ILE A 267 3.89 16.51 -3.88
C ILE A 267 2.76 15.48 -3.91
N ALA A 268 1.49 15.88 -3.78
CA ALA A 268 0.36 14.96 -3.86
C ALA A 268 0.24 14.32 -5.26
N ARG A 269 0.48 15.12 -6.32
CA ARG A 269 0.51 14.62 -7.69
C ARG A 269 1.69 13.68 -7.88
N HIS A 270 2.86 14.04 -7.37
CA HIS A 270 4.04 13.18 -7.41
C HIS A 270 3.73 11.83 -6.76
N ALA A 271 3.10 11.83 -5.58
CA ALA A 271 2.67 10.60 -4.90
C ALA A 271 1.74 9.75 -5.79
N ALA A 272 0.69 10.34 -6.37
CA ALA A 272 -0.23 9.61 -7.24
C ALA A 272 0.46 8.99 -8.47
N VAL A 273 1.34 9.75 -9.13
CA VAL A 273 2.05 9.31 -10.34
C VAL A 273 3.06 8.21 -10.04
N ASP A 274 3.90 8.39 -9.02
CA ASP A 274 4.95 7.43 -8.69
C ASP A 274 4.36 6.10 -8.19
N LEU A 275 3.30 6.16 -7.38
CA LEU A 275 2.59 4.95 -6.95
C LEU A 275 1.99 4.21 -8.15
N ALA A 276 1.35 4.91 -9.09
CA ALA A 276 0.84 4.29 -10.30
C ALA A 276 1.94 3.60 -11.13
N GLN A 277 3.13 4.20 -11.23
CA GLN A 277 4.28 3.61 -11.92
C GLN A 277 4.81 2.35 -11.22
N ILE A 278 4.89 2.35 -9.89
CA ILE A 278 5.38 1.22 -9.09
C ILE A 278 4.48 0.00 -9.27
N TYR A 279 3.16 0.22 -9.22
CA TYR A 279 2.18 -0.84 -9.42
C TYR A 279 1.99 -1.23 -10.89
N GLY A 280 2.64 -0.52 -11.82
CA GLY A 280 2.50 -0.77 -13.25
C GLY A 280 1.07 -0.54 -13.74
N THR A 281 0.35 0.40 -13.14
CA THR A 281 -1.02 0.75 -13.50
C THR A 281 -0.98 1.93 -14.48
N PRO A 282 -1.16 1.70 -15.80
CA PRO A 282 -1.14 2.80 -16.76
C PRO A 282 -2.27 3.80 -16.47
N PRO A 283 -2.07 5.09 -16.75
CA PRO A 283 -3.11 6.11 -16.53
C PRO A 283 -4.38 5.76 -17.31
N VAL A 284 -5.53 5.86 -16.64
CA VAL A 284 -6.83 5.51 -17.22
C VAL A 284 -7.72 6.75 -17.24
N THR A 285 -8.21 7.12 -18.42
CA THR A 285 -9.30 8.08 -18.54
C THR A 285 -10.62 7.37 -18.27
N PRO A 286 -11.33 7.69 -17.17
CA PRO A 286 -12.59 7.04 -16.87
C PRO A 286 -13.66 7.41 -17.92
N LYS A 287 -14.61 6.50 -18.17
CA LYS A 287 -15.73 6.73 -19.11
C LYS A 287 -16.65 7.88 -18.65
N LEU A 288 -16.80 8.03 -17.34
CA LEU A 288 -17.56 9.10 -16.70
C LEU A 288 -16.56 10.04 -16.01
N THR A 289 -16.71 11.34 -16.23
CA THR A 289 -15.95 12.35 -15.49
C THR A 289 -16.36 12.32 -14.01
N ARG A 290 -15.39 12.45 -13.10
CA ARG A 290 -15.67 12.57 -11.65
C ARG A 290 -16.44 13.83 -11.29
N LEU A 291 -16.29 14.88 -12.09
CA LEU A 291 -17.02 16.14 -11.96
C LEU A 291 -17.70 16.42 -13.29
N SER A 292 -19.01 16.20 -13.33
CA SER A 292 -19.88 16.59 -14.43
C SER A 292 -20.10 18.10 -14.41
N THR A 293 -20.49 18.72 -15.53
CA THR A 293 -20.85 20.15 -15.55
C THR A 293 -22.00 20.46 -14.59
N ALA A 294 -22.96 19.55 -14.43
CA ALA A 294 -24.02 19.69 -13.44
C ALA A 294 -23.48 19.69 -12.00
N ASP A 295 -22.54 18.80 -11.66
CA ASP A 295 -21.91 18.79 -10.34
C ASP A 295 -20.96 19.96 -10.13
N TYR A 296 -20.33 20.48 -11.19
CA TYR A 296 -19.54 21.71 -11.16
C TYR A 296 -20.41 22.90 -10.77
N THR A 297 -21.56 23.09 -11.42
CA THR A 297 -22.50 24.17 -11.06
C THR A 297 -23.00 24.03 -9.61
N ARG A 298 -23.30 22.80 -9.16
CA ARG A 298 -23.70 22.55 -7.76
C ARG A 298 -22.57 22.87 -6.77
N MET A 299 -21.33 22.49 -7.09
CA MET A 299 -20.15 22.82 -6.30
C MET A 299 -19.97 24.34 -6.21
N GLN A 300 -20.02 25.05 -7.33
CA GLN A 300 -19.89 26.51 -7.36
C GLN A 300 -20.97 27.18 -6.50
N GLY A 301 -22.23 26.75 -6.63
CA GLY A 301 -23.32 27.25 -5.78
C GLY A 301 -23.08 27.02 -4.29
N ALA A 302 -22.64 25.82 -3.90
CA ALA A 302 -22.34 25.48 -2.52
C ALA A 302 -21.18 26.28 -1.91
N LEU A 303 -20.20 26.68 -2.73
CA LEU A 303 -19.09 27.55 -2.31
C LEU A 303 -19.53 29.02 -2.24
N ALA A 304 -20.37 29.47 -3.19
CA ALA A 304 -20.93 30.81 -3.17
C ALA A 304 -21.82 31.06 -1.93
N GLU A 305 -22.54 30.05 -1.44
CA GLU A 305 -23.34 30.13 -0.20
C GLU A 305 -22.52 30.50 1.03
N VAL A 306 -21.23 30.15 1.07
CA VAL A 306 -20.32 30.55 2.16
C VAL A 306 -19.50 31.80 1.83
N GLY A 307 -19.70 32.41 0.65
CA GLY A 307 -18.99 33.62 0.22
C GLY A 307 -17.66 33.35 -0.48
N LEU A 308 -17.44 32.15 -1.02
CA LEU A 308 -16.30 31.84 -1.90
C LEU A 308 -16.75 31.94 -3.36
N GLN A 309 -16.21 32.92 -4.09
CA GLN A 309 -16.44 33.11 -5.53
C GLN A 309 -15.17 32.82 -6.31
N LEU A 310 -15.28 32.11 -7.43
CA LEU A 310 -14.14 31.75 -8.26
C LEU A 310 -13.69 32.97 -9.08
N GLU A 311 -12.38 33.19 -9.18
CA GLU A 311 -11.85 34.22 -10.08
C GLU A 311 -12.13 33.81 -11.53
N HIS A 312 -12.55 34.74 -12.40
CA HIS A 312 -12.84 34.48 -13.82
C HIS A 312 -13.74 33.26 -14.03
N GLU A 313 -14.96 33.32 -13.48
CA GLU A 313 -15.91 32.19 -13.42
C GLU A 313 -16.18 31.53 -14.78
N GLU A 314 -16.23 32.31 -15.86
CA GLU A 314 -16.48 31.82 -17.23
C GLU A 314 -15.43 30.80 -17.72
N GLU A 315 -14.18 30.95 -17.29
CA GLU A 315 -13.05 30.08 -17.68
C GLU A 315 -12.67 29.07 -16.58
N ALA A 316 -13.28 29.17 -15.40
CA ALA A 316 -12.89 28.40 -14.22
C ALA A 316 -13.11 26.89 -14.40
N GLU A 317 -14.21 26.45 -15.04
CA GLU A 317 -14.47 25.03 -15.29
C GLU A 317 -13.41 24.41 -16.22
N VAL A 318 -13.02 25.16 -17.27
CA VAL A 318 -12.01 24.73 -18.24
C VAL A 318 -10.64 24.63 -17.58
N ARG A 319 -10.22 25.66 -16.84
CA ARG A 319 -8.95 25.65 -16.08
C ARG A 319 -8.90 24.52 -15.06
N LEU A 320 -10.01 24.28 -14.34
CA LEU A 320 -10.11 23.15 -13.41
C LEU A 320 -9.95 21.81 -14.13
N ALA A 321 -10.58 21.64 -15.30
CA ALA A 321 -10.45 20.43 -16.09
C ALA A 321 -9.01 20.20 -16.57
N GLU A 322 -8.28 21.25 -16.93
CA GLU A 322 -6.86 21.17 -17.30
C GLU A 322 -5.98 20.69 -16.15
N ILE A 323 -6.16 21.26 -14.94
CA ILE A 323 -5.42 20.84 -13.74
C ILE A 323 -5.76 19.38 -13.40
N ARG A 324 -7.03 18.99 -13.49
CA ARG A 324 -7.51 17.62 -13.23
C ARG A 324 -6.86 16.58 -14.13
N ARG A 325 -6.61 16.90 -15.41
CA ARG A 325 -5.90 16.01 -16.34
C ARG A 325 -4.50 15.64 -15.87
N MET A 326 -3.88 16.44 -14.99
CA MET A 326 -2.53 16.17 -14.48
C MET A 326 -2.46 15.04 -13.45
N TYR A 327 -3.58 14.68 -12.78
CA TYR A 327 -3.59 13.69 -11.71
C TYR A 327 -4.74 12.67 -11.77
N GLU A 328 -5.91 13.03 -12.28
CA GLU A 328 -7.09 12.14 -12.31
C GLU A 328 -6.82 10.80 -13.00
N PRO A 329 -6.11 10.73 -14.14
CA PRO A 329 -5.84 9.43 -14.78
C PRO A 329 -5.06 8.46 -13.89
N PHE A 330 -4.19 8.97 -13.01
CA PHE A 330 -3.36 8.16 -12.12
C PHE A 330 -4.14 7.66 -10.91
N VAL A 331 -4.91 8.54 -10.25
CA VAL A 331 -5.76 8.13 -9.12
C VAL A 331 -6.87 7.17 -9.56
N ASN A 332 -7.41 7.32 -10.78
CA ASN A 332 -8.37 6.36 -11.35
C ASN A 332 -7.72 5.00 -11.65
N ALA A 333 -6.48 4.98 -12.17
CA ALA A 333 -5.74 3.75 -12.39
C ALA A 333 -5.49 3.00 -11.07
N LEU A 334 -5.07 3.72 -10.02
CA LEU A 334 -4.89 3.18 -8.68
C LEU A 334 -6.21 2.67 -8.08
N ALA A 335 -7.29 3.44 -8.20
CA ALA A 335 -8.61 3.06 -7.71
C ALA A 335 -9.12 1.77 -8.36
N ASN A 336 -8.99 1.65 -9.68
CA ASN A 336 -9.35 0.46 -10.43
C ASN A 336 -8.48 -0.75 -10.06
N HIS A 337 -7.17 -0.53 -9.85
CA HIS A 337 -6.26 -1.59 -9.44
C HIS A 337 -6.60 -2.09 -8.05
N LEU A 338 -6.81 -1.18 -7.11
CA LEU A 338 -7.05 -1.48 -5.70
C LEU A 338 -8.48 -1.89 -5.40
N LEU A 339 -9.44 -1.60 -6.30
CA LEU A 339 -10.89 -1.73 -6.09
C LEU A 339 -11.36 -0.82 -4.95
N VAL A 340 -10.96 0.45 -5.02
CA VAL A 340 -11.34 1.53 -4.08
C VAL A 340 -12.22 2.53 -4.84
N ASN A 341 -13.25 3.06 -4.19
CA ASN A 341 -14.04 4.14 -4.78
C ASN A 341 -13.34 5.48 -4.54
N LEU A 342 -13.24 6.30 -5.58
CA LEU A 342 -12.76 7.68 -5.45
C LEU A 342 -13.85 8.57 -4.85
N PRO A 343 -13.48 9.60 -4.07
CA PRO A 343 -14.44 10.52 -3.48
C PRO A 343 -15.15 11.34 -4.56
N PRO A 344 -16.39 11.77 -4.32
CA PRO A 344 -17.04 12.76 -5.16
C PRO A 344 -16.46 14.16 -4.89
N TRP A 345 -16.62 15.08 -5.84
CA TRP A 345 -16.27 16.48 -5.65
C TRP A 345 -17.26 17.22 -4.74
N ILE A 346 -18.54 16.84 -4.85
CA ILE A 346 -19.65 17.32 -4.03
C ILE A 346 -20.53 16.13 -3.66
N SER A 347 -20.94 16.04 -2.40
CA SER A 347 -21.86 14.97 -1.98
C SER A 347 -23.24 15.16 -2.61
N SER A 348 -23.85 14.07 -3.09
CA SER A 348 -25.21 14.08 -3.60
C SER A 348 -26.25 14.31 -2.49
N GLU A 349 -25.95 13.89 -1.26
CA GLU A 349 -26.83 13.98 -0.09
C GLU A 349 -26.06 14.56 1.11
N ARG A 350 -26.74 15.29 2.01
CA ARG A 350 -26.17 15.65 3.32
C ARG A 350 -26.08 14.38 4.17
N THR A 351 -25.02 13.62 3.97
CA THR A 351 -24.70 12.45 4.79
C THR A 351 -24.18 12.91 6.13
N VAL A 352 -24.70 12.32 7.21
CA VAL A 352 -24.14 12.47 8.55
C VAL A 352 -22.70 11.94 8.52
N ASP A 353 -21.76 12.72 9.07
CA ASP A 353 -20.35 12.35 9.16
C ASP A 353 -20.19 11.10 10.02
N ASP A 354 -19.13 10.30 9.80
CA ASP A 354 -18.93 9.07 10.57
C ASP A 354 -18.78 9.38 12.08
N TRP A 355 -18.10 10.47 12.44
CA TRP A 355 -17.92 10.90 13.84
C TRP A 355 -19.22 11.27 14.56
N GLN A 356 -20.29 11.58 13.82
CA GLN A 356 -21.61 11.92 14.37
C GLN A 356 -22.51 10.70 14.55
N THR A 357 -22.07 9.53 14.11
CA THR A 357 -22.81 8.28 14.23
C THR A 357 -22.10 7.31 15.16
N SER A 358 -22.88 6.63 16.01
CA SER A 358 -22.41 5.54 16.85
C SER A 358 -23.20 4.26 16.55
N ALA A 359 -22.59 3.11 16.79
CA ALA A 359 -23.29 1.83 16.71
C ALA A 359 -24.49 1.74 17.69
N TRP A 360 -24.52 2.60 18.72
CA TRP A 360 -25.60 2.68 19.70
C TRP A 360 -26.72 3.66 19.31
N ASP A 361 -26.53 4.49 18.27
CA ASP A 361 -27.57 5.43 17.82
C ASP A 361 -28.67 4.75 16.99
N HIS A 362 -28.45 3.48 16.62
CA HIS A 362 -29.36 2.65 15.82
C HIS A 362 -30.12 1.60 16.65
N PHE A 363 -30.06 1.68 17.99
CA PHE A 363 -30.76 0.78 18.91
C PHE A 363 -31.86 1.48 19.71
#